data_AF-A0A7C4R062-F1
#
_entry.id   AF-A0A7C4R062-F1
#
_cell.length_a   1.000
_cell.length_b   1.000
_cell.length_c   1.000
_cell.angle_alpha   90.00
_cell.angle_beta   90.00
_cell.angle_gamma   90.00
#
_symmetry.space_group_name_H-M   'P 1'
#
loop_
_entity.id
_entity.type
_entity.pdbx_description
1 polymer ?
#
loop_
_entity_poly.entity_id
_entity_poly.type
_entity_poly.pdbx_seq_one_letter_code
_entity_poly.pdbx_strand_id
1 'polypeptide(L)'
;MLKSYELLAFMPAEMAQQIVEQMFEADKPVYRAALAAVAQARHLRPVFLERQPRAQRHQTMLATLTKPALETAAGGLIRGWLLKKQNAMLCDFLTSLGLDHKEGVVDNLPEQVADEKLNAAVESLLAKYPRETVAVYLHAFNAINETDWPNLNKLLETDSRLQF
;
A
#
# COMPACT_ATOMS: atom_id res chain seq x y z
N MET A 1 -1.54 -3.61 13.59
CA MET A 1 -1.37 -3.50 12.12
C MET A 1 -1.16 -2.04 11.72
N LEU A 2 -0.29 -1.76 10.74
CA LEU A 2 0.13 -0.41 10.35
C LEU A 2 -0.88 0.29 9.45
N LYS A 3 -1.28 1.52 9.80
CA LYS A 3 -2.06 2.39 8.91
C LYS A 3 -1.26 2.83 7.69
N SER A 4 -1.92 3.37 6.68
CA SER A 4 -1.26 3.74 5.41
C SER A 4 -0.17 4.81 5.58
N TYR A 5 -0.40 5.81 6.44
CA TYR A 5 0.64 6.81 6.74
C TYR A 5 1.83 6.18 7.48
N GLU A 6 1.58 5.17 8.32
CA GLU A 6 2.61 4.44 9.08
C GLU A 6 3.42 3.54 8.15
N LEU A 7 2.76 2.88 7.19
CA LEU A 7 3.45 2.11 6.16
C LEU A 7 4.45 2.96 5.40
N LEU A 8 4.07 4.15 4.95
CA LEU A 8 4.99 5.07 4.28
C LEU A 8 6.13 5.56 5.21
N ALA A 9 5.89 5.58 6.52
CA ALA A 9 6.86 6.03 7.52
C ALA A 9 7.89 4.94 7.88
N PHE A 10 7.46 3.68 7.91
CA PHE A 10 8.29 2.55 8.35
C PHE A 10 8.93 1.77 7.21
N MET A 11 8.34 1.75 6.00
CA MET A 11 8.95 1.07 4.86
C MET A 11 10.30 1.71 4.46
N PRO A 12 11.19 0.97 3.77
CA PRO A 12 12.45 1.54 3.29
C PRO A 12 12.23 2.80 2.45
N ALA A 13 13.04 3.83 2.69
CA ALA A 13 12.88 5.14 2.05
C ALA A 13 12.93 5.07 0.51
N GLU A 14 13.74 4.16 -0.04
CA GLU A 14 13.83 3.92 -1.49
C GLU A 14 12.52 3.38 -2.06
N MET A 15 11.85 2.48 -1.34
CA MET A 15 10.54 1.94 -1.74
C MET A 15 9.47 3.03 -1.70
N ALA A 16 9.42 3.84 -0.65
CA ALA A 16 8.46 4.95 -0.56
C ALA A 16 8.66 5.96 -1.72
N GLN A 17 9.91 6.27 -2.06
CA GLN A 17 10.24 7.12 -3.22
C GLN A 17 9.82 6.46 -4.54
N GLN A 18 10.08 5.17 -4.69
CA GLN A 18 9.70 4.41 -5.88
C GLN A 18 8.18 4.38 -6.06
N ILE A 19 7.40 4.22 -5.00
CA ILE A 19 5.92 4.26 -5.05
C ILE A 19 5.45 5.60 -5.62
N VAL A 20 5.95 6.71 -5.09
CA VAL A 20 5.56 8.06 -5.55
C VAL A 20 5.96 8.28 -7.01
N GLU A 21 7.16 7.86 -7.40
CA GLU A 21 7.64 7.97 -8.79
C GLU A 21 6.81 7.11 -9.75
N GLN A 22 6.54 5.86 -9.39
CA GLN A 22 5.75 4.95 -10.22
C GLN A 22 4.31 5.44 -10.38
N MET A 23 3.74 6.06 -9.35
CA MET A 23 2.41 6.66 -9.42
C MET A 23 2.37 7.93 -10.25
N PHE A 24 3.42 8.74 -10.22
CA PHE A 24 3.57 9.88 -11.13
C PHE A 24 3.47 9.44 -12.60
N GLU A 25 4.10 8.33 -12.96
CA GLU A 25 4.12 7.80 -14.33
C GLU A 25 2.84 7.00 -14.69
N ALA A 26 2.30 6.21 -13.76
CA ALA A 26 1.24 5.24 -14.05
C ALA A 26 -0.19 5.72 -13.77
N ASP A 27 -0.37 6.68 -12.86
CA ASP A 27 -1.70 7.15 -12.46
C ASP A 27 -1.66 8.63 -12.02
N LYS A 28 -1.63 9.50 -13.03
CA LYS A 28 -1.60 10.97 -12.83
C LYS A 28 -2.76 11.47 -11.95
N PRO A 29 -4.02 10.99 -12.09
CA PRO A 29 -5.10 11.36 -11.18
C PRO A 29 -4.78 11.09 -9.71
N VAL A 30 -4.39 9.86 -9.34
CA VAL A 30 -4.08 9.52 -7.94
C VAL A 30 -2.88 10.31 -7.43
N TYR A 31 -1.83 10.44 -8.26
CA TYR A 31 -0.66 11.24 -7.91
C TYR A 31 -1.03 12.72 -7.62
N ARG A 32 -1.84 13.34 -8.48
CA ARG A 32 -2.27 14.73 -8.32
C ARG A 32 -3.17 14.91 -7.10
N ALA A 33 -4.02 13.93 -6.79
CA ALA A 33 -4.82 13.96 -5.56
C ALA A 33 -3.94 13.93 -4.31
N ALA A 34 -2.92 13.05 -4.27
CA ALA A 34 -1.96 13.01 -3.18
C ALA A 34 -1.16 14.32 -3.06
N LEU A 35 -0.70 14.88 -4.19
CA LEU A 35 0.00 16.18 -4.22
C LEU A 35 -0.89 17.33 -3.70
N ALA A 36 -2.17 17.35 -4.09
CA ALA A 36 -3.12 18.36 -3.63
C ALA A 36 -3.37 18.27 -2.12
N ALA A 37 -3.52 17.06 -1.57
CA ALA A 37 -3.65 16.83 -0.14
C ALA A 37 -2.39 17.29 0.63
N VAL A 38 -1.20 17.00 0.11
CA VAL A 38 0.07 17.49 0.67
C VAL A 38 0.13 19.02 0.63
N ALA A 39 -0.25 19.64 -0.48
CA ALA A 39 -0.26 21.10 -0.59
C ALA A 39 -1.20 21.73 0.44
N GLN A 40 -2.42 21.18 0.56
CA GLN A 40 -3.40 21.63 1.54
C GLN A 40 -2.88 21.49 2.98
N ALA A 41 -2.32 20.34 3.34
CA ALA A 41 -1.77 20.08 4.68
C ALA A 41 -0.57 21.00 5.03
N ARG A 42 0.08 21.58 4.02
CA ARG A 42 1.18 22.54 4.17
C ARG A 42 0.74 24.01 3.99
N HIS A 43 -0.56 24.28 3.81
CA HIS A 43 -1.10 25.62 3.50
C HIS A 43 -0.49 26.24 2.23
N LEU A 44 -0.22 25.42 1.22
CA LEU A 44 0.32 25.82 -0.08
C LEU A 44 -0.71 25.60 -1.19
N ARG A 45 -0.57 26.36 -2.29
CA ARG A 45 -1.27 26.04 -3.55
C ARG A 45 -0.58 24.86 -4.24
N PRO A 46 -1.31 23.90 -4.85
CA PRO A 46 -0.70 22.76 -5.55
C PRO A 46 0.38 23.14 -6.56
N VAL A 47 0.15 24.21 -7.32
CA VAL A 47 1.10 24.74 -8.32
C VAL A 47 2.49 25.07 -7.75
N PHE A 48 2.57 25.41 -6.45
CA PHE A 48 3.85 25.66 -5.80
C PHE A 48 4.70 24.39 -5.72
N LEU A 49 4.08 23.26 -5.37
CA LEU A 49 4.76 21.95 -5.37
C LEU A 49 5.02 21.47 -6.79
N GLU A 50 4.08 21.65 -7.72
CA GLU A 50 4.23 21.20 -9.12
C GLU A 50 5.45 21.81 -9.82
N ARG A 51 5.79 23.06 -9.48
CA ARG A 51 6.96 23.79 -10.01
C ARG A 51 8.31 23.35 -9.42
N GLN A 52 8.31 22.60 -8.32
CA GLN A 52 9.56 22.11 -7.73
C GLN A 52 10.19 21.03 -8.63
N PRO A 53 11.53 20.90 -8.61
CA PRO A 53 12.20 19.74 -9.16
C PRO A 53 11.59 18.45 -8.61
N ARG A 54 11.40 17.44 -9.47
CA ARG A 54 10.67 16.20 -9.14
C ARG A 54 11.18 15.53 -7.87
N ALA A 55 12.49 15.39 -7.74
CA ALA A 55 13.11 14.78 -6.56
C ALA A 55 12.73 15.53 -5.26
N GLN A 56 12.85 16.86 -5.27
CA GLN A 56 12.48 17.70 -4.12
C GLN A 56 10.97 17.64 -3.83
N ARG A 57 10.15 17.61 -4.88
CA ARG A 57 8.69 17.46 -4.77
C ARG A 57 8.31 16.15 -4.10
N HIS A 58 8.90 15.04 -4.52
CA HIS A 58 8.61 13.70 -3.97
C HIS A 58 9.08 13.56 -2.52
N GLN A 59 10.25 14.11 -2.18
CA GLN A 59 10.70 14.21 -0.78
C GLN A 59 9.71 15.00 0.08
N THR A 60 9.22 16.15 -0.43
CA THR A 60 8.23 16.97 0.28
C THR A 60 6.89 16.24 0.45
N MET A 61 6.46 15.50 -0.57
CA MET A 61 5.27 14.66 -0.50
C MET A 61 5.41 13.59 0.58
N LEU A 62 6.49 12.80 0.55
CA LEU A 62 6.72 11.74 1.53
C LEU A 62 6.79 12.27 2.97
N ALA A 63 7.54 13.33 3.22
CA ALA A 63 7.64 13.95 4.55
C ALA A 63 6.29 14.46 5.12
N THR A 64 5.27 14.59 4.26
CA THR A 64 3.92 15.02 4.66
C THR A 64 2.93 13.87 4.69
N LEU A 65 3.02 12.92 3.76
CA LEU A 65 2.15 11.75 3.64
C LEU A 65 2.32 10.77 4.82
N THR A 66 3.45 10.80 5.52
CA THR A 66 3.71 10.00 6.73
C THR A 66 3.01 10.52 7.99
N LYS A 67 2.15 11.54 7.88
CA LYS A 67 1.43 12.10 9.03
C LYS A 67 0.02 11.52 9.14
N PRO A 68 -0.52 11.32 10.36
CA PRO A 68 -1.86 10.76 10.56
C PRO A 68 -2.99 11.47 9.80
N ALA A 69 -2.90 12.80 9.67
CA ALA A 69 -3.88 13.60 8.94
C ALA A 69 -3.95 13.29 7.43
N LEU A 70 -2.97 12.56 6.89
CA LEU A 70 -2.87 12.21 5.47
C LEU A 70 -3.24 10.74 5.22
N GLU A 71 -3.85 10.03 6.18
CA GLU A 71 -4.20 8.60 6.04
C GLU A 71 -4.93 8.30 4.74
N THR A 72 -5.98 9.05 4.39
CA THR A 72 -6.74 8.84 3.15
C THR A 72 -5.87 9.03 1.90
N ALA A 73 -4.99 10.04 1.89
CA ALA A 73 -4.14 10.32 0.75
C ALA A 73 -3.02 9.27 0.60
N ALA A 74 -2.43 8.85 1.72
CA ALA A 74 -1.45 7.77 1.78
C ALA A 74 -2.06 6.44 1.31
N GLY A 75 -3.24 6.09 1.83
CA GLY A 75 -3.96 4.87 1.47
C GLY A 75 -4.36 4.85 -0.01
N GLY A 76 -4.86 5.97 -0.53
CA GLY A 76 -5.15 6.12 -1.96
C GLY A 76 -3.92 5.92 -2.85
N LEU A 77 -2.77 6.48 -2.44
CA LEU A 77 -1.51 6.33 -3.16
C LEU A 77 -1.01 4.88 -3.16
N ILE A 78 -0.98 4.22 -1.99
CA ILE A 78 -0.54 2.83 -1.84
C ILE A 78 -1.48 1.90 -2.61
N ARG A 79 -2.80 2.06 -2.48
CA ARG A 79 -3.80 1.24 -3.20
C ARG A 79 -3.66 1.42 -4.71
N GLY A 80 -3.54 2.65 -5.18
CA GLY A 80 -3.31 2.94 -6.59
C GLY A 80 -2.04 2.25 -7.10
N TRP A 81 -0.96 2.31 -6.32
CA TRP A 81 0.30 1.66 -6.65
C TRP A 81 0.17 0.14 -6.71
N LEU A 82 -0.46 -0.49 -5.71
CA LEU A 82 -0.70 -1.93 -5.69
C LEU A 82 -1.49 -2.38 -6.92
N LEU A 83 -2.57 -1.68 -7.27
CA LEU A 83 -3.40 -2.02 -8.43
C LEU A 83 -2.69 -1.79 -9.77
N LYS A 84 -1.85 -0.77 -9.89
CA LYS A 84 -1.19 -0.42 -11.17
C LYS A 84 0.13 -1.14 -11.40
N LYS A 85 0.88 -1.45 -10.33
CA LYS A 85 2.25 -1.97 -10.42
C LYS A 85 2.42 -3.35 -9.82
N GLN A 86 1.56 -3.75 -8.89
CA GLN A 86 1.66 -5.03 -8.18
C GLN A 86 0.44 -5.93 -8.42
N ASN A 87 -0.34 -5.67 -9.48
CA ASN A 87 -1.61 -6.36 -9.74
C ASN A 87 -1.47 -7.90 -9.75
N ALA A 88 -0.40 -8.42 -10.35
CA ALA A 88 -0.14 -9.85 -10.39
C ALA A 88 -0.04 -10.47 -8.99
N MET A 89 0.57 -9.76 -8.03
CA MET A 89 0.68 -10.23 -6.64
C MET A 89 -0.68 -10.26 -5.95
N LEU A 90 -1.53 -9.24 -6.19
CA LEU A 90 -2.89 -9.20 -5.66
C LEU A 90 -3.71 -10.38 -6.21
N CYS A 91 -3.64 -10.63 -7.51
CA CYS A 91 -4.31 -11.76 -8.16
C CYS A 91 -3.80 -13.10 -7.59
N ASP A 92 -2.49 -13.28 -7.49
CA ASP A 92 -1.90 -14.52 -6.97
C ASP A 92 -2.34 -14.82 -5.54
N PHE A 93 -2.42 -13.79 -4.67
CA PHE A 93 -2.87 -13.95 -3.30
C PHE A 93 -4.33 -14.42 -3.24
N LEU A 94 -5.23 -13.69 -3.92
CA LEU A 94 -6.65 -14.00 -3.93
C LEU A 94 -6.93 -15.36 -4.58
N THR A 95 -6.23 -15.68 -5.67
CA THR A 95 -6.29 -16.99 -6.32
C THR A 95 -5.82 -18.11 -5.40
N SER A 96 -4.72 -17.91 -4.65
CA SER A 96 -4.20 -18.90 -3.70
C SER A 96 -5.19 -19.19 -2.56
N LEU A 97 -5.99 -18.20 -2.18
CA LEU A 97 -7.07 -18.37 -1.20
C LEU A 97 -8.35 -18.98 -1.80
N GLY A 98 -8.43 -19.10 -3.13
CA GLY A 98 -9.62 -19.55 -3.85
C GLY A 98 -10.74 -18.51 -3.84
N LEU A 99 -10.40 -17.23 -3.74
CA LEU A 99 -11.34 -16.12 -3.76
C LEU A 99 -11.57 -15.64 -5.19
N ASP A 100 -12.84 -15.51 -5.57
CA ASP A 100 -13.18 -14.89 -6.85
C ASP A 100 -12.80 -13.40 -6.82
N HIS A 101 -12.14 -12.95 -7.88
CA HIS A 101 -11.62 -11.60 -7.94
C HIS A 101 -11.56 -11.11 -9.39
N LYS A 102 -11.71 -9.79 -9.55
CA LYS A 102 -11.52 -9.10 -10.82
C LYS A 102 -10.29 -8.22 -10.75
N GLU A 103 -9.23 -8.62 -11.45
CA GLU A 103 -7.98 -7.84 -11.54
C GLU A 103 -7.42 -7.47 -10.15
N GLY A 104 -7.36 -8.43 -9.23
CA GLY A 104 -6.81 -8.21 -7.88
C GLY A 104 -7.76 -7.47 -6.92
N VAL A 105 -9.03 -7.29 -7.32
CA VAL A 105 -10.09 -6.70 -6.49
C VAL A 105 -11.15 -7.77 -6.21
N VAL A 106 -11.56 -7.87 -4.94
CA VAL A 106 -12.60 -8.80 -4.48
C VAL A 106 -13.78 -7.99 -3.95
N ASP A 107 -15.00 -8.45 -4.22
CA ASP A 107 -16.22 -7.76 -3.80
C ASP A 107 -16.61 -8.12 -2.35
N ASN A 108 -16.43 -9.39 -1.96
CA ASN A 108 -16.73 -9.87 -0.62
C ASN A 108 -15.62 -10.79 -0.12
N LEU A 109 -15.05 -10.44 1.03
CA LEU A 109 -14.14 -11.33 1.75
C LEU A 109 -14.94 -12.28 2.65
N PRO A 110 -14.53 -13.54 2.77
CA PRO A 110 -15.09 -14.42 3.78
C PRO A 110 -14.77 -13.87 5.17
N GLU A 111 -15.67 -14.09 6.14
CA GLU A 111 -15.47 -13.67 7.53
C GLU A 111 -14.22 -14.32 8.17
N GLN A 112 -13.85 -15.51 7.70
CA GLN A 112 -12.73 -16.27 8.21
C GLN A 112 -12.04 -17.05 7.09
N VAL A 113 -10.73 -17.26 7.25
CA VAL A 113 -9.90 -18.10 6.38
C VAL A 113 -9.13 -19.07 7.26
N ALA A 114 -8.99 -20.32 6.83
CA ALA A 114 -8.20 -21.33 7.55
C ALA A 114 -6.72 -20.95 7.57
N ASP A 115 -6.06 -21.15 8.71
CA ASP A 115 -4.64 -20.82 8.92
C ASP A 115 -3.73 -21.47 7.88
N GLU A 116 -4.00 -22.74 7.53
CA GLU A 116 -3.22 -23.47 6.54
C GLU A 116 -3.29 -22.82 5.16
N LYS A 117 -4.46 -22.34 4.76
CA LYS A 117 -4.65 -21.65 3.47
C LYS A 117 -3.97 -20.29 3.47
N LEU A 118 -4.13 -19.53 4.55
CA LEU A 118 -3.52 -18.21 4.66
C LEU A 118 -1.99 -18.30 4.66
N ASN A 119 -1.42 -19.20 5.46
CA ASN A 119 0.02 -19.44 5.51
C ASN A 119 0.55 -19.87 4.15
N ALA A 120 -0.10 -20.82 3.47
CA ALA A 120 0.31 -21.26 2.14
C ALA A 120 0.28 -20.12 1.11
N ALA A 121 -0.74 -19.26 1.16
CA ALA A 121 -0.84 -18.10 0.28
C ALA A 121 0.30 -17.09 0.55
N VAL A 122 0.59 -16.79 1.82
CA VAL A 122 1.69 -15.89 2.20
C VAL A 122 3.06 -16.44 1.79
N GLU A 123 3.33 -17.73 2.01
CA GLU A 123 4.58 -18.36 1.57
C GLU A 123 4.73 -18.32 0.03
N SER A 124 3.63 -18.57 -0.69
CA SER A 124 3.62 -18.47 -2.16
C SER A 124 4.00 -17.07 -2.63
N LEU A 125 3.48 -16.02 -1.97
CA LEU A 125 3.86 -14.64 -2.28
C LEU A 125 5.34 -14.37 -1.97
N LEU A 126 5.82 -14.75 -0.78
CA LEU A 126 7.19 -14.52 -0.36
C LEU A 126 8.22 -15.27 -1.22
N ALA A 127 7.82 -16.39 -1.84
CA ALA A 127 8.66 -17.12 -2.79
C ALA A 127 8.78 -16.43 -4.16
N LYS A 128 7.78 -15.64 -4.56
CA LYS A 128 7.68 -15.05 -5.91
C LYS A 128 7.96 -13.55 -5.96
N TYR A 129 7.68 -12.82 -4.89
CA TYR A 129 7.73 -11.35 -4.84
C TYR A 129 8.71 -10.85 -3.78
N PRO A 130 9.26 -9.63 -3.94
CA PRO A 130 10.12 -9.04 -2.91
C PRO A 130 9.40 -8.93 -1.57
N ARG A 131 10.07 -9.35 -0.49
CA ARG A 131 9.46 -9.43 0.86
C ARG A 131 8.80 -8.11 1.28
N GLU A 132 9.46 -6.98 0.99
CA GLU A 132 8.98 -5.66 1.40
C GLU A 132 7.68 -5.31 0.67
N THR A 133 7.54 -5.72 -0.58
CA THR A 133 6.33 -5.50 -1.38
C THR A 133 5.18 -6.37 -0.87
N VAL A 134 5.47 -7.62 -0.50
CA VAL A 134 4.49 -8.51 0.15
C VAL A 134 4.02 -7.92 1.47
N ALA A 135 4.95 -7.43 2.31
CA ALA A 135 4.63 -6.79 3.58
C ALA A 135 3.72 -5.57 3.38
N VAL A 136 4.05 -4.64 2.47
CA VAL A 136 3.20 -3.47 2.18
C VAL A 136 1.80 -3.91 1.77
N TYR A 137 1.71 -4.91 0.89
CA TYR A 137 0.42 -5.41 0.43
C TYR A 137 -0.42 -6.00 1.55
N LEU A 138 0.14 -6.90 2.37
CA LEU A 138 -0.64 -7.58 3.42
C LEU A 138 -1.10 -6.61 4.52
N HIS A 139 -0.25 -5.67 4.94
CA HIS A 139 -0.67 -4.60 5.85
C HIS A 139 -1.73 -3.71 5.21
N ALA A 140 -1.56 -3.28 3.95
CA ALA A 140 -2.56 -2.46 3.27
C ALA A 140 -3.89 -3.21 3.07
N PHE A 141 -3.85 -4.50 2.74
CA PHE A 141 -5.02 -5.36 2.62
C PHE A 141 -5.78 -5.42 3.95
N ASN A 142 -5.08 -5.63 5.06
CA ASN A 142 -5.69 -5.66 6.39
C ASN A 142 -6.21 -4.29 6.86
N ALA A 143 -5.60 -3.18 6.41
CA ALA A 143 -6.02 -1.83 6.77
C ALA A 143 -7.26 -1.35 5.99
N ILE A 144 -7.42 -1.79 4.75
CA ILE A 144 -8.45 -1.29 3.81
C ILE A 144 -9.75 -2.06 3.92
N ASN A 145 -9.68 -3.35 4.23
CA ASN A 145 -10.86 -4.20 4.28
C ASN A 145 -11.59 -4.06 5.61
N GLU A 146 -12.92 -4.04 5.56
CA GLU A 146 -13.76 -4.02 6.78
C GLU A 146 -13.73 -5.36 7.51
N THR A 147 -13.52 -6.45 6.76
CA THR A 147 -13.38 -7.80 7.31
C THR A 147 -12.00 -7.98 7.91
N ASP A 148 -11.96 -8.12 9.23
CA ASP A 148 -10.73 -8.39 9.98
C ASP A 148 -10.46 -9.90 10.05
N TRP A 149 -9.24 -10.31 9.70
CA TRP A 149 -8.78 -11.70 9.80
C TRP A 149 -7.78 -11.81 10.97
N PRO A 150 -8.19 -12.32 12.14
CA PRO A 150 -7.32 -12.36 13.32
C PRO A 150 -6.03 -13.15 13.10
N ASN A 151 -6.06 -14.17 12.25
CA ASN A 151 -4.88 -14.94 11.87
C ASN A 151 -3.91 -14.15 10.98
N LEU A 152 -4.41 -13.29 10.08
CA LEU A 152 -3.57 -12.36 9.32
C LEU A 152 -2.92 -11.33 10.25
N ASN A 153 -3.68 -10.75 11.18
CA ASN A 153 -3.13 -9.83 12.18
C ASN A 153 -1.97 -10.46 12.96
N LYS A 154 -2.18 -11.70 13.43
CA LYS A 154 -1.15 -12.45 14.15
C LYS A 154 0.10 -12.65 13.29
N LEU A 155 -0.06 -13.02 12.02
CA LEU A 155 1.08 -13.17 11.10
C LEU A 155 1.88 -11.88 10.92
N LEU A 156 1.19 -10.76 10.73
CA LEU A 156 1.82 -9.43 10.59
C LEU A 156 2.59 -9.01 11.86
N GLU A 157 2.19 -9.50 13.03
CA GLU A 157 2.84 -9.23 14.33
C GLU A 157 3.93 -10.23 14.71
N THR A 158 3.92 -11.44 14.17
CA THR A 158 4.89 -12.49 14.58
C THR A 158 5.91 -12.84 13.51
N ASP A 159 5.59 -12.67 12.22
CA ASP A 159 6.51 -13.00 11.14
C ASP A 159 7.43 -11.81 10.84
N SER A 160 8.69 -11.92 11.26
CA SER A 160 9.73 -10.92 11.00
C SER A 160 9.90 -10.54 9.53
N ARG A 161 9.54 -11.42 8.59
CA ARG A 161 9.61 -11.12 7.14
C ARG A 161 8.56 -10.09 6.72
N LEU A 162 7.43 -10.03 7.43
CA LEU A 162 6.30 -9.13 7.17
C LEU A 162 6.37 -7.82 7.98
N GLN A 163 7.45 -7.61 8.71
CA GLN A 163 7.69 -6.42 9.53
C GLN A 163 8.68 -5.46 8.87
N PHE A 164 8.54 -4.18 9.21
CA PHE A 164 9.40 -3.07 8.79
C PHE A 164 10.27 -2.59 9.94
#